data_AF-A0A8J1XXT2-F1
#
_entry.id   AF-A0A8J1XXT2-F1
#
_cell.length_a   1.000
_cell.length_b   1.000
_cell.length_c   1.000
_cell.angle_alpha   90.00
_cell.angle_beta   90.00
_cell.angle_gamma   90.00
#
_symmetry.space_group_name_H-M   'P 1'
#
loop_
_entity.id
_entity.type
_entity.pdbx_description
1 polymer ?
#
loop_
_entity_poly.entity_id
_entity_poly.type
_entity_poly.pdbx_seq_one_letter_code
_entity_poly.pdbx_strand_id
1 'polypeptide(L)'
;MRFLSVLLGVLVLLIDVASLDPICCTQDQWEGILLVDEGMVFIDAVPRGDINLPGGGRTRPETAWAVINTTADVSYDYTNKRTKLVLTAVTQSPLIPRPGKQTVTYINDYVKHVSYQIDDSDGCQKSQIDNMTKQCVPGDALFEGSATLGTEGAALPVDIYSYVMPGLNFQTRATVSKSKSQCIPISMQLVAGGVEADSGTIWNVEAHNITAGIKDPSVFEVPAKCNHVKQIPKRMVRNNLHGTLQKLHHIFK
;
A
#
# COMPACT_ATOMS: atom_id res chain seq x y z
N MET A 1 71.80 11.13 1.37
CA MET A 1 71.29 10.26 0.29
C MET A 1 69.87 9.86 0.69
N ARG A 2 68.81 10.44 0.10
CA ARG A 2 68.12 10.00 -1.16
C ARG A 2 67.25 8.75 -0.89
N PHE A 3 65.94 8.60 -1.17
CA PHE A 3 64.82 9.27 -1.90
C PHE A 3 63.51 8.61 -1.35
N LEU A 4 62.38 9.27 -1.05
CA LEU A 4 61.24 9.76 -1.86
C LEU A 4 60.58 8.80 -2.89
N SER A 5 59.24 8.64 -2.75
CA SER A 5 58.18 8.29 -3.74
C SER A 5 57.98 6.82 -4.13
N VAL A 6 56.78 6.22 -4.11
CA VAL A 6 55.60 6.54 -4.96
C VAL A 6 54.24 6.15 -4.29
N LEU A 7 53.24 7.02 -4.49
CA LEU A 7 51.80 6.90 -4.24
C LEU A 7 51.10 5.77 -5.04
N LEU A 8 50.13 5.10 -4.41
CA LEU A 8 48.81 4.67 -4.94
C LEU A 8 48.06 4.11 -3.70
N GLY A 9 46.89 4.54 -3.24
CA GLY A 9 45.75 5.10 -3.96
C GLY A 9 44.50 4.29 -3.58
N VAL A 10 44.05 4.34 -2.32
CA VAL A 10 42.67 3.97 -1.95
C VAL A 10 42.20 4.95 -0.86
N LEU A 11 41.76 6.12 -1.32
CA LEU A 11 40.85 6.96 -0.56
C LEU A 11 39.53 6.18 -0.48
N VAL A 12 39.31 5.48 0.63
CA VAL A 12 37.97 4.97 0.97
C VAL A 12 37.14 6.19 1.30
N LEU A 13 36.53 6.78 0.27
CA LEU A 13 35.35 7.63 0.43
C LEU A 13 34.31 6.73 1.11
N LEU A 14 34.19 6.88 2.43
CA LEU A 14 32.96 6.60 3.14
C LEU A 14 31.91 7.52 2.51
N ILE A 15 31.30 7.06 1.44
CA ILE A 15 30.05 7.63 0.96
C ILE A 15 29.05 7.19 2.03
N ASP A 16 28.92 8.01 3.07
CA ASP A 16 27.68 8.06 3.81
C ASP A 16 26.61 8.19 2.75
N VAL A 17 25.84 7.13 2.54
CA VAL A 17 24.61 7.20 1.75
C VAL A 17 23.71 8.08 2.59
N ALA A 18 23.89 9.39 2.45
CA ALA A 18 23.02 10.39 3.05
C ALA A 18 21.61 9.95 2.66
N SER A 19 20.80 9.58 3.64
CA SER A 19 19.40 9.31 3.35
C SER A 19 18.87 10.59 2.75
N LEU A 20 18.58 10.59 1.46
CA LEU A 20 18.11 11.78 0.78
C LEU A 20 16.83 12.21 1.51
N ASP A 21 16.84 13.46 1.99
CA ASP A 21 15.69 14.03 2.68
C ASP A 21 14.44 13.85 1.81
N PRO A 22 13.29 13.46 2.37
CA PRO A 22 12.08 13.27 1.59
C PRO A 22 11.69 14.57 0.89
N ILE A 23 11.21 14.47 -0.35
CA ILE A 23 10.75 15.62 -1.15
C ILE A 23 9.64 16.37 -0.39
N CYS A 24 8.73 15.60 0.20
CA CYS A 24 7.64 16.08 1.03
C CYS A 24 7.03 14.89 1.79
N CYS A 25 6.26 15.19 2.83
CA CYS A 25 5.49 14.19 3.55
C CYS A 25 4.04 14.63 3.75
N THR A 26 3.15 13.67 3.97
CA THR A 26 1.80 13.98 4.44
C THR A 26 1.84 14.63 5.82
N GLN A 27 0.71 15.22 6.23
CA GLN A 27 0.56 15.77 7.57
C GLN A 27 0.70 14.65 8.61
N ASP A 28 1.19 14.98 9.81
CA ASP A 28 1.35 13.97 10.87
C ASP A 28 0.01 13.42 11.36
N GLN A 29 -1.07 14.19 11.19
CA GLN A 29 -2.42 13.78 11.54
C GLN A 29 -3.39 14.16 10.43
N TRP A 30 -4.18 13.21 9.96
CA TRP A 30 -5.25 13.47 9.02
C TRP A 30 -6.28 12.33 9.02
N GLU A 31 -7.48 12.67 8.54
CA GLU A 31 -8.55 11.74 8.23
C GLU A 31 -8.94 11.86 6.75
N GLY A 32 -9.41 10.79 6.14
CA GLY A 32 -9.96 10.84 4.79
C GLY A 32 -10.48 9.51 4.31
N ILE A 33 -10.85 9.47 3.04
CA ILE A 33 -11.39 8.29 2.37
C ILE A 33 -10.43 7.91 1.25
N LEU A 34 -10.03 6.65 1.19
CA LEU A 34 -9.28 6.13 0.06
C LEU A 34 -10.15 5.20 -0.74
N LEU A 35 -10.22 5.40 -2.05
CA LEU A 35 -10.73 4.42 -2.99
C LEU A 35 -9.54 3.60 -3.45
N VAL A 36 -9.63 2.29 -3.31
CA VAL A 36 -8.58 1.37 -3.73
C VAL A 36 -9.14 0.35 -4.67
N ASP A 37 -8.72 0.44 -5.92
CA ASP A 37 -9.04 -0.53 -6.94
C ASP A 37 -7.83 -1.43 -7.15
N GLU A 38 -8.02 -2.73 -6.93
CA GLU A 38 -7.06 -3.75 -7.30
C GLU A 38 -7.54 -4.43 -8.58
N GLY A 39 -6.70 -4.39 -9.61
CA GLY A 39 -6.83 -5.23 -10.79
C GLY A 39 -5.89 -6.42 -10.68
N MET A 40 -6.44 -7.61 -10.54
CA MET A 40 -5.70 -8.86 -10.74
C MET A 40 -6.02 -9.41 -12.12
N VAL A 41 -4.98 -9.59 -12.95
CA VAL A 41 -5.06 -10.26 -14.23
C VAL A 41 -4.27 -11.56 -14.10
N PHE A 42 -4.98 -12.68 -13.95
CA PHE A 42 -4.38 -13.99 -14.13
C PHE A 42 -4.56 -14.38 -15.60
N ILE A 43 -3.45 -14.59 -16.29
CA ILE A 43 -3.45 -15.23 -17.60
C ILE A 43 -3.01 -16.65 -17.35
N ASP A 44 -3.97 -17.57 -17.15
CA ASP A 44 -3.64 -18.99 -17.13
C ASP A 44 -3.31 -19.41 -18.57
N ALA A 45 -2.07 -19.16 -18.97
CA ALA A 45 -1.52 -19.59 -20.25
C ALA A 45 -0.95 -20.99 -20.06
N VAL A 46 -1.79 -21.99 -19.76
CA VAL A 46 -1.34 -23.38 -19.84
C VAL A 46 -0.95 -23.64 -21.31
N PRO A 47 0.33 -23.94 -21.62
CA PRO A 47 0.70 -24.36 -22.96
C PRO A 47 -0.05 -25.66 -23.24
N ARG A 48 -0.80 -25.71 -24.34
CA ARG A 48 -1.44 -26.95 -24.83
C ARG A 48 -0.37 -28.02 -25.05
N GLY A 49 -0.19 -28.87 -24.06
CA GLY A 49 0.51 -30.14 -24.15
C GLY A 49 -0.28 -31.16 -23.34
N ASP A 50 -0.89 -32.12 -24.04
CA ASP A 50 -1.25 -33.45 -23.52
C ASP A 50 -2.47 -33.62 -22.60
N ILE A 51 -3.64 -33.11 -23.01
CA ILE A 51 -4.91 -33.70 -22.55
C ILE A 51 -5.77 -34.08 -23.76
N ASN A 52 -5.59 -35.31 -24.23
CA ASN A 52 -6.47 -35.98 -25.20
C ASN A 52 -7.81 -36.32 -24.52
N LEU A 53 -8.71 -35.34 -24.41
CA LEU A 53 -10.10 -35.59 -24.05
C LEU A 53 -10.97 -35.69 -25.31
N PRO A 54 -11.65 -36.82 -25.56
CA PRO A 54 -12.54 -36.99 -26.68
C PRO A 54 -13.88 -36.31 -26.37
N GLY A 55 -14.08 -35.12 -26.93
CA GLY A 55 -15.33 -34.36 -26.78
C GLY A 55 -15.09 -32.86 -26.94
N GLY A 56 -15.47 -32.33 -28.09
CA GLY A 56 -15.07 -31.01 -28.59
C GLY A 56 -15.34 -29.81 -27.67
N GLY A 57 -14.36 -28.90 -27.68
CA GLY A 57 -14.60 -27.48 -27.91
C GLY A 57 -15.27 -26.70 -26.80
N ARG A 58 -14.48 -26.25 -25.82
CA ARG A 58 -14.51 -24.85 -25.38
C ARG A 58 -13.09 -24.33 -25.17
N THR A 59 -12.59 -23.62 -26.18
CA THR A 59 -11.45 -22.70 -26.05
C THR A 59 -11.96 -21.44 -25.37
N ARG A 60 -11.72 -21.30 -24.06
CA ARG A 60 -11.62 -19.98 -23.47
C ARG A 60 -10.25 -19.90 -22.80
N PRO A 61 -9.44 -18.87 -23.04
CA PRO A 61 -8.50 -18.48 -21.99
C PRO A 61 -9.36 -18.20 -20.76
N GLU A 62 -9.16 -18.94 -19.67
CA GLU A 62 -9.74 -18.59 -18.38
C GLU A 62 -8.92 -17.43 -17.81
N THR A 63 -8.96 -16.27 -18.48
CA THR A 63 -8.50 -15.04 -17.87
C THR A 63 -9.46 -14.75 -16.72
N ALA A 64 -9.10 -15.22 -15.53
CA ALA A 64 -9.77 -14.82 -14.31
C ALA A 64 -9.31 -13.40 -14.00
N TRP A 65 -10.12 -12.43 -14.38
CA TRP A 65 -9.99 -11.10 -13.84
C TRP A 65 -10.77 -11.06 -12.52
N ALA A 66 -10.14 -10.51 -11.49
CA ALA A 66 -10.82 -10.11 -10.28
C ALA A 66 -10.57 -8.63 -10.09
N VAL A 67 -11.65 -7.87 -9.98
CA VAL A 67 -11.60 -6.47 -9.59
C VAL A 67 -12.08 -6.41 -8.16
N ILE A 68 -11.28 -5.79 -7.31
CA ILE A 68 -11.64 -5.54 -5.92
C ILE A 68 -11.71 -4.04 -5.75
N ASN A 69 -12.95 -3.53 -5.62
CA ASN A 69 -13.19 -2.14 -5.28
C ASN A 69 -13.27 -2.06 -3.76
N THR A 70 -12.37 -1.29 -3.18
CA THR A 70 -12.29 -1.08 -1.74
C THR A 70 -12.47 0.39 -1.43
N THR A 71 -13.30 0.71 -0.46
CA THR A 71 -13.30 2.02 0.18
C THR A 71 -12.66 1.87 1.56
N ALA A 72 -11.74 2.77 1.91
CA ALA A 72 -11.07 2.79 3.19
C ALA A 72 -11.31 4.12 3.89
N ASP A 73 -12.04 4.13 5.00
CA ASP A 73 -12.02 5.28 5.91
C ASP A 73 -10.73 5.21 6.74
N VAL A 74 -9.92 6.26 6.69
CA VAL A 74 -8.59 6.30 7.27
C VAL A 74 -8.51 7.37 8.35
N SER A 75 -7.95 6.98 9.50
CA SER A 75 -7.46 7.90 10.52
C SER A 75 -5.97 7.64 10.70
N TYR A 76 -5.12 8.59 10.31
CA TYR A 76 -3.67 8.48 10.36
C TYR A 76 -3.11 9.43 11.41
N ASP A 77 -2.39 8.90 12.41
CA ASP A 77 -1.80 9.68 13.49
C ASP A 77 -0.34 9.27 13.74
N TYR A 78 0.56 9.88 12.97
CA TYR A 78 2.01 9.68 13.10
C TYR A 78 2.58 10.27 14.39
N THR A 79 1.93 11.30 14.97
CA THR A 79 2.35 11.89 16.24
C THR A 79 2.21 10.88 17.38
N ASN A 80 1.06 10.21 17.47
CA ASN A 80 0.79 9.19 18.49
C ASN A 80 1.11 7.76 18.05
N LYS A 81 1.63 7.58 16.82
CA LYS A 81 2.00 6.31 16.21
C LYS A 81 0.83 5.31 16.14
N ARG A 82 -0.29 5.74 15.56
CA ARG A 82 -1.52 4.94 15.43
C ARG A 82 -2.15 5.12 14.06
N THR A 83 -2.81 4.08 13.58
CA THR A 83 -3.68 4.19 12.40
C THR A 83 -4.95 3.38 12.61
N LYS A 84 -6.05 3.86 12.02
CA LYS A 84 -7.28 3.10 11.85
C LYS A 84 -7.63 3.05 10.37
N LEU A 85 -7.99 1.87 9.89
CA LEU A 85 -8.53 1.65 8.55
C LEU A 85 -9.85 0.90 8.68
N VAL A 86 -10.94 1.46 8.18
CA VAL A 86 -12.20 0.72 8.01
C VAL A 86 -12.32 0.41 6.53
N LEU A 87 -11.99 -0.81 6.14
CA LEU A 87 -11.99 -1.25 4.76
C LEU A 87 -13.33 -1.89 4.44
N THR A 88 -13.98 -1.43 3.38
CA THR A 88 -15.16 -2.01 2.77
C THR A 88 -14.82 -2.47 1.36
N ALA A 89 -14.77 -3.78 1.11
CA ALA A 89 -14.45 -4.32 -0.21
C ALA A 89 -15.64 -5.05 -0.84
N VAL A 90 -15.69 -4.96 -2.17
CA VAL A 90 -16.55 -5.78 -3.03
C VAL A 90 -15.66 -6.44 -4.08
N THR A 91 -15.57 -7.76 -4.04
CA THR A 91 -14.85 -8.54 -5.04
C THR A 91 -15.79 -8.94 -6.16
N GLN A 92 -15.48 -8.52 -7.39
CA GLN A 92 -16.15 -8.98 -8.60
C GLN A 92 -15.23 -9.93 -9.35
N SER A 93 -15.68 -11.16 -9.56
CA SER A 93 -14.98 -12.17 -10.36
C SER A 93 -16.00 -13.02 -11.12
N PRO A 94 -15.74 -13.36 -12.40
CA PRO A 94 -16.57 -14.32 -13.14
C PRO A 94 -16.69 -15.70 -12.46
N LEU A 95 -15.75 -16.03 -11.57
CA LEU A 95 -15.72 -17.29 -10.82
C LEU A 95 -16.56 -17.24 -9.53
N ILE A 96 -16.99 -16.06 -9.09
CA ILE A 96 -17.75 -15.87 -7.85
C ILE A 96 -19.19 -15.46 -8.22
N PRO A 97 -20.17 -16.37 -8.14
CA PRO A 97 -21.51 -16.14 -8.67
C PRO A 97 -22.32 -15.05 -7.93
N ARG A 98 -21.86 -14.62 -6.74
CA ARG A 98 -22.48 -13.53 -5.97
C ARG A 98 -21.40 -12.70 -5.28
N PRO A 99 -21.05 -11.49 -5.78
CA PRO A 99 -20.11 -10.62 -5.11
C PRO A 99 -20.66 -10.25 -3.73
N GLY A 100 -19.90 -10.58 -2.68
CA GLY A 100 -20.23 -10.24 -1.29
C GLY A 100 -19.49 -8.98 -0.87
N LYS A 101 -20.20 -8.10 -0.15
CA LYS A 101 -19.57 -6.99 0.58
C LYS A 101 -18.89 -7.56 1.82
N GLN A 102 -17.66 -7.14 2.09
CA GLN A 102 -16.95 -7.45 3.34
C GLN A 102 -16.41 -6.16 3.94
N THR A 103 -16.55 -6.00 5.26
CA THR A 103 -15.93 -4.94 6.04
C THR A 103 -14.91 -5.53 6.99
N VAL A 104 -13.74 -4.89 7.05
CA VAL A 104 -12.67 -5.23 8.00
C VAL A 104 -12.13 -3.93 8.59
N THR A 105 -12.08 -3.85 9.91
CA THR A 105 -11.43 -2.75 10.61
C THR A 105 -10.04 -3.17 11.08
N TYR A 106 -9.04 -2.36 10.77
CA TYR A 106 -7.70 -2.44 11.33
C TYR A 106 -7.49 -1.29 12.32
N ILE A 107 -7.04 -1.61 13.53
CA ILE A 107 -6.56 -0.63 14.52
C ILE A 107 -5.11 -0.98 14.84
N ASN A 108 -4.19 -0.10 14.47
CA ASN A 108 -2.76 -0.30 14.64
C ASN A 108 -2.24 0.63 15.73
N ASP A 109 -1.60 0.05 16.73
CA ASP A 109 -0.89 0.76 17.79
C ASP A 109 0.59 0.39 17.67
N TYR A 110 1.36 1.27 17.04
CA TYR A 110 2.76 1.03 16.71
C TYR A 110 3.66 1.27 17.93
N VAL A 111 3.20 2.01 18.96
CA VAL A 111 3.90 2.09 20.25
C VAL A 111 3.86 0.73 20.95
N LYS A 112 2.70 0.05 20.91
CA LYS A 112 2.53 -1.28 21.47
C LYS A 112 2.93 -2.41 20.51
N HIS A 113 3.33 -2.10 19.27
CA HIS A 113 3.65 -3.06 18.21
C HIS A 113 2.54 -4.08 17.91
N VAL A 114 1.28 -3.66 17.97
CA VAL A 114 0.13 -4.54 17.74
C VAL A 114 -0.85 -3.98 16.71
N SER A 115 -1.41 -4.88 15.90
CA SER A 115 -2.53 -4.61 15.01
C SER A 115 -3.70 -5.50 15.38
N TYR A 116 -4.87 -4.89 15.51
CA TYR A 116 -6.14 -5.58 15.68
C TYR A 116 -6.89 -5.56 14.36
N GLN A 117 -7.27 -6.75 13.88
CA GLN A 117 -8.15 -6.94 12.74
C GLN A 117 -9.51 -7.40 13.25
N ILE A 118 -10.56 -6.68 12.88
CA ILE A 118 -11.94 -6.93 13.31
C ILE A 118 -12.78 -7.14 12.06
N ASP A 119 -13.42 -8.31 11.94
CA ASP A 119 -14.26 -8.65 10.78
C ASP A 119 -15.76 -8.37 11.03
N ASP A 120 -16.57 -8.48 9.98
CA ASP A 120 -18.04 -8.31 10.03
C ASP A 120 -18.76 -9.26 10.98
N SER A 121 -18.18 -10.42 11.28
CA SER A 121 -18.75 -11.39 12.23
C SER A 121 -18.45 -11.05 13.69
N ASP A 122 -17.90 -9.85 13.92
CA ASP A 122 -17.43 -9.38 15.21
C ASP A 122 -16.18 -10.15 15.71
N GLY A 123 -15.57 -10.99 14.85
CA GLY A 123 -14.34 -11.71 15.11
C GLY A 123 -13.16 -10.74 15.27
N CYS A 124 -12.20 -11.11 16.12
CA CYS A 124 -11.02 -10.28 16.36
C CYS A 124 -9.73 -11.09 16.32
N GLN A 125 -8.75 -10.58 15.59
CA GLN A 125 -7.40 -11.14 15.50
C GLN A 125 -6.39 -10.08 15.94
N LYS A 126 -5.35 -10.52 16.64
CA LYS A 126 -4.26 -9.66 17.11
C LYS A 126 -2.95 -10.13 16.49
N SER A 127 -2.23 -9.23 15.86
CA SER A 127 -0.95 -9.52 15.20
C SER A 127 0.14 -8.54 15.62
N GLN A 128 1.41 -8.95 15.45
CA GLN A 128 2.56 -8.08 15.67
C GLN A 128 2.83 -7.21 14.43
N ILE A 129 3.14 -5.93 14.63
CA ILE A 129 3.51 -4.99 13.56
C ILE A 129 4.85 -4.30 13.84
N ASP A 130 5.46 -3.79 12.77
CA ASP A 130 6.71 -3.03 12.82
C ASP A 130 6.46 -1.58 13.27
N ASN A 131 7.51 -0.75 13.23
CA ASN A 131 7.39 0.68 13.48
C ASN A 131 6.59 1.38 12.38
N MET A 132 5.90 2.45 12.76
CA MET A 132 5.18 3.29 11.81
C MET A 132 6.15 4.10 10.97
N THR A 133 5.99 4.07 9.65
CA THR A 133 6.74 4.95 8.76
C THR A 133 5.94 6.22 8.46
N LYS A 134 6.65 7.33 8.24
CA LYS A 134 6.00 8.55 7.78
C LYS A 134 5.71 8.40 6.29
N GLN A 135 4.51 8.75 5.87
CA GLN A 135 4.14 8.67 4.45
C GLN A 135 4.75 9.86 3.71
N CYS A 136 5.80 9.58 2.95
CA CYS A 136 6.59 10.59 2.26
C CYS A 136 6.87 10.17 0.82
N VAL A 137 7.05 11.16 -0.06
CA VAL A 137 7.72 10.95 -1.35
C VAL A 137 9.22 10.94 -1.07
N PRO A 138 9.95 9.87 -1.39
CA PRO A 138 11.35 9.75 -1.03
C PRO A 138 12.20 10.75 -1.84
N GLY A 139 13.35 11.16 -1.28
CA GLY A 139 14.22 12.19 -1.85
C GLY A 139 14.85 11.81 -3.20
N ASP A 140 14.94 10.52 -3.50
CA ASP A 140 15.44 9.95 -4.76
C ASP A 140 14.32 9.65 -5.77
N ALA A 141 13.07 10.05 -5.49
CA ALA A 141 11.98 9.85 -6.44
C ALA A 141 12.21 10.62 -7.75
N LEU A 142 11.92 9.96 -8.87
CA LEU A 142 11.97 10.56 -10.19
C LEU A 142 10.77 11.50 -10.37
N PHE A 143 11.04 12.78 -10.61
CA PHE A 143 9.99 13.72 -10.99
C PHE A 143 9.60 13.51 -12.46
N GLU A 144 8.33 13.16 -12.70
CA GLU A 144 7.82 12.90 -14.04
C GLU A 144 7.20 14.13 -14.70
N GLY A 145 6.72 15.07 -13.90
CA GLY A 145 6.13 16.31 -14.39
C GLY A 145 5.08 16.89 -13.44
N SER A 146 4.54 18.03 -13.84
CA SER A 146 3.44 18.70 -13.14
C SER A 146 2.19 18.72 -14.02
N ALA A 147 1.03 18.72 -13.38
CA ALA A 147 -0.26 18.87 -14.03
C ALA A 147 -1.17 19.79 -13.21
N THR A 148 -2.34 20.10 -13.76
CA THR A 148 -3.41 20.79 -13.04
C THR A 148 -4.68 19.97 -13.17
N LEU A 149 -5.29 19.65 -12.03
CA LEU A 149 -6.58 18.97 -11.97
C LEU A 149 -7.70 20.00 -11.84
N GLY A 150 -8.83 19.77 -12.51
CA GLY A 150 -9.97 20.69 -12.52
C GLY A 150 -9.91 21.71 -13.65
N THR A 151 -10.84 22.67 -13.61
CA THR A 151 -10.99 23.73 -14.62
C THR A 151 -10.69 25.10 -14.02
N GLU A 152 -10.67 26.14 -14.86
CA GLU A 152 -10.52 27.53 -14.44
C GLU A 152 -11.54 27.88 -13.33
N GLY A 153 -11.05 28.40 -12.20
CA GLY A 153 -11.83 28.68 -10.98
C GLY A 153 -11.73 27.64 -9.86
N ALA A 154 -11.30 26.41 -10.15
CA ALA A 154 -11.11 25.33 -9.17
C ALA A 154 -9.90 24.44 -9.52
N ALA A 155 -8.82 25.07 -9.97
CA ALA A 155 -7.60 24.40 -10.39
C ALA A 155 -6.75 23.94 -9.19
N LEU A 156 -6.35 22.67 -9.19
CA LEU A 156 -5.45 22.08 -8.20
C LEU A 156 -4.12 21.71 -8.88
N PRO A 157 -3.01 22.42 -8.61
CA PRO A 157 -1.70 22.01 -9.11
C PRO A 157 -1.24 20.73 -8.42
N VAL A 158 -0.69 19.81 -9.22
CA VAL A 158 -0.16 18.53 -8.76
C VAL A 158 1.18 18.23 -9.41
N ASP A 159 2.03 17.54 -8.67
CA ASP A 159 3.29 16.97 -9.13
C ASP A 159 3.19 15.45 -9.15
N ILE A 160 3.87 14.84 -10.11
CA ILE A 160 3.87 13.38 -10.33
C ILE A 160 5.30 12.87 -10.13
N TYR A 161 5.43 11.86 -9.27
CA TYR A 161 6.70 11.23 -8.94
C TYR A 161 6.62 9.72 -9.13
N SER A 162 7.70 9.09 -9.57
CA SER A 162 7.85 7.64 -9.55
C SER A 162 9.06 7.18 -8.72
N TYR A 163 8.88 6.08 -8.00
CA TYR A 163 9.90 5.50 -7.12
C TYR A 163 9.58 4.05 -6.79
N VAL A 164 10.56 3.32 -6.25
CA VAL A 164 10.32 1.97 -5.71
C VAL A 164 10.02 2.07 -4.23
N MET A 165 8.87 1.56 -3.79
CA MET A 165 8.50 1.59 -2.39
C MET A 165 9.45 0.70 -1.57
N PRO A 166 10.16 1.25 -0.56
CA PRO A 166 11.10 0.49 0.24
C PRO A 166 10.44 -0.72 0.92
N GLY A 167 11.08 -1.88 0.82
CA GLY A 167 10.65 -3.12 1.49
C GLY A 167 9.53 -3.92 0.79
N LEU A 168 8.82 -3.32 -0.19
CA LEU A 168 7.77 -4.00 -0.95
C LEU A 168 8.13 -4.22 -2.43
N ASN A 169 9.17 -3.55 -2.96
CA ASN A 169 9.59 -3.61 -4.36
C ASN A 169 8.47 -3.26 -5.37
N PHE A 170 7.51 -2.44 -4.94
CA PHE A 170 6.46 -1.93 -5.82
C PHE A 170 6.95 -0.72 -6.60
N GLN A 171 6.78 -0.75 -7.92
CA GLN A 171 6.90 0.43 -8.75
C GLN A 171 5.74 1.34 -8.40
N THR A 172 6.04 2.50 -7.83
CA THR A 172 5.05 3.44 -7.31
C THR A 172 5.05 4.68 -8.19
N ARG A 173 3.86 5.15 -8.54
CA ARG A 173 3.64 6.45 -9.18
C ARG A 173 2.68 7.25 -8.31
N ALA A 174 3.16 8.31 -7.68
CA ALA A 174 2.40 9.14 -6.76
C ALA A 174 2.08 10.50 -7.39
N THR A 175 0.81 10.90 -7.33
CA THR A 175 0.35 12.25 -7.67
C THR A 175 0.03 12.99 -6.37
N VAL A 176 0.66 14.12 -6.15
CA VAL A 176 0.55 14.89 -4.91
C VAL A 176 0.31 16.36 -5.20
N SER A 177 -0.51 17.02 -4.40
CA SER A 177 -0.53 18.48 -4.36
C SER A 177 0.39 18.97 -3.25
N LYS A 178 1.27 19.92 -3.56
CA LYS A 178 2.27 20.42 -2.62
C LYS A 178 1.86 21.76 -2.04
N SER A 179 2.00 21.86 -0.72
CA SER A 179 1.95 23.14 0.00
C SER A 179 3.17 23.21 0.91
N LYS A 180 4.19 23.97 0.49
CA LYS A 180 5.51 24.00 1.13
C LYS A 180 6.13 22.58 1.19
N SER A 181 6.50 22.10 2.37
CA SER A 181 7.03 20.74 2.60
C SER A 181 5.95 19.67 2.84
N GLN A 182 4.67 20.05 2.80
CA GLN A 182 3.55 19.12 2.99
C GLN A 182 3.02 18.64 1.64
N CYS A 183 2.75 17.34 1.58
CA CYS A 183 2.10 16.68 0.45
C CYS A 183 0.69 16.26 0.83
N ILE A 184 -0.27 16.71 0.03
CA ILE A 184 -1.65 16.22 0.05
C ILE A 184 -1.70 15.11 -0.99
N PRO A 185 -1.91 13.84 -0.58
CA PRO A 185 -2.01 12.74 -1.53
C PRO A 185 -3.25 12.92 -2.39
N ILE A 186 -3.10 12.72 -3.71
CA ILE A 186 -4.23 12.75 -4.65
C ILE A 186 -4.47 11.35 -5.19
N SER A 187 -3.43 10.72 -5.72
CA SER A 187 -3.48 9.33 -6.14
C SER A 187 -2.12 8.65 -6.02
N MET A 188 -2.14 7.32 -5.94
CA MET A 188 -0.96 6.49 -5.93
C MET A 188 -1.25 5.20 -6.69
N GLN A 189 -0.47 4.93 -7.73
CA GLN A 189 -0.49 3.66 -8.44
C GLN A 189 0.67 2.81 -7.97
N LEU A 190 0.40 1.54 -7.65
CA LEU A 190 1.40 0.56 -7.23
C LEU A 190 1.35 -0.60 -8.21
N VAL A 191 2.49 -0.91 -8.81
CA VAL A 191 2.64 -2.03 -9.74
C VAL A 191 3.64 -3.02 -9.15
N ALA A 192 3.20 -4.26 -8.99
CA ALA A 192 4.05 -5.38 -8.62
C ALA A 192 4.07 -6.41 -9.74
N GLY A 193 5.27 -6.93 -10.05
CA GLY A 193 5.37 -8.15 -10.83
C GLY A 193 4.72 -9.32 -10.08
N GLY A 194 4.05 -10.20 -10.80
CA GLY A 194 3.45 -11.41 -10.24
C GLY A 194 4.47 -12.54 -10.12
N VAL A 195 3.99 -13.68 -9.60
CA VAL A 195 4.84 -14.87 -9.35
C VAL A 195 5.17 -15.62 -10.66
N GLU A 196 4.27 -15.50 -11.65
CA GLU A 196 4.43 -16.08 -12.98
C GLU A 196 4.98 -15.04 -13.96
N ALA A 197 5.74 -15.52 -14.95
CA ALA A 197 6.15 -14.68 -16.07
C ALA A 197 4.92 -14.03 -16.71
N ASP A 198 4.99 -12.73 -16.97
CA ASP A 198 3.92 -11.91 -17.56
C ASP A 198 2.66 -11.72 -16.71
N SER A 199 2.70 -12.06 -15.40
CA SER A 199 1.65 -11.72 -14.44
C SER A 199 1.99 -10.47 -13.63
N GLY A 200 0.98 -9.79 -13.10
CA GLY A 200 1.18 -8.58 -12.29
C GLY A 200 -0.05 -8.20 -11.48
N THR A 201 0.16 -7.35 -10.48
CA THR A 201 -0.93 -6.72 -9.74
C THR A 201 -0.76 -5.21 -9.80
N ILE A 202 -1.85 -4.52 -10.08
CA ILE A 202 -1.92 -3.06 -10.07
C ILE A 202 -2.93 -2.66 -9.01
N TRP A 203 -2.50 -1.78 -8.10
CA TRP A 203 -3.39 -1.06 -7.20
C TRP A 203 -3.43 0.40 -7.60
N ASN A 204 -4.63 0.96 -7.72
CA ASN A 204 -4.84 2.39 -7.81
C ASN A 204 -5.47 2.84 -6.50
N VAL A 205 -4.82 3.76 -5.80
CA VAL A 205 -5.30 4.38 -4.57
C VAL A 205 -5.61 5.82 -4.87
N GLU A 206 -6.85 6.25 -4.66
CA GLU A 206 -7.30 7.63 -4.82
C GLU A 206 -7.71 8.19 -3.47
N ALA A 207 -7.23 9.38 -3.12
CA ALA A 207 -7.49 10.00 -1.84
C ALA A 207 -8.54 11.11 -1.97
N HIS A 208 -9.57 11.03 -1.14
CA HIS A 208 -10.70 11.95 -1.11
C HIS A 208 -10.96 12.46 0.29
N ASN A 209 -11.53 13.66 0.37
CA ASN A 209 -12.00 14.27 1.62
C ASN A 209 -10.93 14.29 2.72
N ILE A 210 -9.67 14.49 2.35
CA ILE A 210 -8.56 14.58 3.30
C ILE A 210 -8.74 15.84 4.15
N THR A 211 -8.80 15.66 5.47
CA THR A 211 -8.88 16.74 6.46
C THR A 211 -7.74 16.63 7.46
N ALA A 212 -7.17 17.77 7.83
CA ALA A 212 -6.10 17.85 8.82
C ALA A 212 -6.59 17.44 10.22
N GLY A 213 -5.72 16.75 10.98
CA GLY A 213 -5.99 16.34 12.35
C GLY A 213 -6.86 15.09 12.49
N ILE A 214 -7.08 14.67 13.73
CA ILE A 214 -8.03 13.61 14.11
C ILE A 214 -9.21 14.27 14.80
N LYS A 215 -10.43 14.09 14.27
CA LYS A 215 -11.63 14.74 14.81
C LYS A 215 -12.06 14.12 16.13
N ASP A 216 -11.98 12.80 16.22
CA ASP A 216 -12.32 12.03 17.42
C ASP A 216 -11.22 11.00 17.72
N PRO A 217 -10.39 11.21 18.76
CA PRO A 217 -9.33 10.26 19.13
C PRO A 217 -9.86 8.88 19.56
N SER A 218 -11.13 8.75 19.94
CA SER A 218 -11.73 7.47 20.36
C SER A 218 -11.81 6.46 19.23
N VAL A 219 -11.66 6.89 17.96
CA VAL A 219 -11.63 5.98 16.80
C VAL A 219 -10.56 4.90 16.93
N PHE A 220 -9.48 5.17 17.67
CA PHE A 220 -8.37 4.24 17.93
C PHE A 220 -8.61 3.31 19.14
N GLU A 221 -9.71 3.44 19.86
CA GLU A 221 -10.03 2.56 20.97
C GLU A 221 -10.32 1.15 20.47
N VAL A 222 -9.62 0.18 21.06
CA VAL A 222 -9.78 -1.23 20.73
C VAL A 222 -11.02 -1.76 21.46
N PRO A 223 -11.99 -2.37 20.76
CA PRO A 223 -13.19 -2.92 21.41
C PRO A 223 -12.84 -3.94 22.49
N ALA A 224 -13.57 -3.93 23.61
CA ALA A 224 -13.24 -4.74 24.80
C ALA A 224 -13.09 -6.25 24.51
N LYS A 225 -13.88 -6.79 23.56
CA LYS A 225 -13.78 -8.18 23.09
C LYS A 225 -12.40 -8.57 22.56
N CYS A 226 -11.61 -7.62 22.06
CA CYS A 226 -10.28 -7.86 21.51
C CYS A 226 -9.18 -7.94 22.58
N ASN A 227 -9.48 -7.59 23.84
CA ASN A 227 -8.47 -7.51 24.91
C ASN A 227 -7.85 -8.86 25.28
N HIS A 228 -8.57 -9.97 25.04
CA HIS A 228 -8.16 -11.33 25.42
C HIS A 228 -7.72 -12.18 24.23
N VAL A 229 -7.62 -11.60 23.03
CA VAL A 229 -7.20 -12.33 21.84
C VAL A 229 -5.70 -12.62 21.91
N LYS A 230 -5.34 -13.91 21.76
CA LYS A 230 -3.93 -14.33 21.70
C LYS A 230 -3.27 -13.72 20.47
N GLN A 231 -2.10 -13.13 20.68
CA GLN A 231 -1.33 -12.54 19.60
C GLN A 231 -0.73 -13.62 18.69
N ILE A 232 -0.95 -13.47 17.39
CA ILE A 232 -0.39 -14.35 16.36
C ILE A 232 1.05 -13.89 16.05
N PRO A 233 2.05 -14.78 16.10
CA PRO A 233 3.42 -14.45 15.74
C PRO A 233 3.55 -13.96 14.29
N LYS A 234 4.42 -12.96 14.05
CA LYS A 234 4.65 -12.34 12.74
C LYS A 234 4.92 -13.33 11.59
N ARG A 235 5.58 -14.45 11.89
CA ARG A 235 5.89 -15.51 10.90
C ARG A 235 4.64 -16.23 10.38
N MET A 236 3.62 -16.43 11.22
CA MET A 236 2.37 -17.06 10.81
C MET A 236 1.47 -16.13 10.01
N VAL A 237 1.54 -14.82 10.27
CA VAL A 237 0.81 -13.82 9.50
C VAL A 237 1.24 -13.86 8.03
N ARG A 238 2.55 -13.98 7.75
CA ARG A 238 3.12 -14.05 6.37
C ARG A 238 2.61 -15.21 5.53
N ASN A 239 2.28 -16.35 6.13
CA ASN A 239 1.94 -17.56 5.36
C ASN A 239 0.44 -17.70 5.08
N ASN A 240 -0.42 -17.02 5.85
CA ASN A 240 -1.87 -16.99 5.63
C ASN A 240 -2.33 -15.73 4.84
N LEU A 241 -1.38 -14.96 4.33
CA LEU A 241 -1.52 -13.57 3.87
C LEU A 241 -2.07 -13.44 2.42
N HIS A 242 -3.08 -14.24 2.07
CA HIS A 242 -3.64 -14.28 0.71
C HIS A 242 -4.72 -13.21 0.43
N GLY A 243 -5.07 -12.35 1.40
CA GLY A 243 -6.11 -11.33 1.24
C GLY A 243 -5.60 -9.96 0.80
N THR A 244 -6.19 -9.39 -0.25
CA THR A 244 -6.01 -8.02 -0.75
C THR A 244 -6.06 -6.96 0.36
N LEU A 245 -7.07 -7.05 1.24
CA LEU A 245 -7.27 -6.11 2.34
C LEU A 245 -6.04 -5.99 3.26
N GLN A 246 -5.30 -7.08 3.42
CA GLN A 246 -4.11 -7.09 4.28
C GLN A 246 -2.86 -6.55 3.57
N LYS A 247 -2.79 -6.63 2.23
CA LYS A 247 -1.75 -5.94 1.44
C LYS A 247 -1.96 -4.43 1.46
N LEU A 248 -3.21 -3.97 1.41
CA LEU A 248 -3.54 -2.55 1.62
C LEU A 248 -3.06 -2.06 2.98
N HIS A 249 -3.29 -2.84 4.04
CA HIS A 249 -2.75 -2.52 5.35
C HIS A 249 -1.21 -2.33 5.35
N HIS A 250 -0.46 -3.10 4.54
CA HIS A 250 0.99 -2.95 4.41
C HIS A 250 1.43 -1.65 3.73
N ILE A 251 0.64 -1.14 2.78
CA ILE A 251 0.90 0.16 2.14
C ILE A 251 0.78 1.31 3.14
N PHE A 252 -0.05 1.15 4.17
CA PHE A 252 -0.28 2.15 5.22
C PHE A 252 0.57 1.92 6.50
N LYS A 253 1.60 1.07 6.46
CA LYS A 253 2.52 0.83 7.58
C LYS A 253 3.61 1.90 7.72
#